data_AF-A0A9W8K324-F1
#
_entry.id   AF-A0A9W8K324-F1
#
_cell.length_a   1.000
_cell.length_b   1.000
_cell.length_c   1.000
_cell.angle_alpha   90.00
_cell.angle_beta   90.00
_cell.angle_gamma   90.00
#
_symmetry.space_group_name_H-M   'P 1'
#
loop_
_entity.id
_entity.type
_entity.pdbx_description
1 polymer ?
#
loop_
_entity_poly.entity_id
_entity_poly.type
_entity_poly.pdbx_seq_one_letter_code
_entity_poly.pdbx_strand_id
1 'polypeptide(L)'
;MEPQFSRRDAFFGSNDAFNETLFEQFVEYSNRFGGGNYNLTAAAELRFKRIQDGIATNHEFSLVGLRYFAAYGESVAPINFFVDGRRNDGQLDMEAARGFFQFSRMPDGFFPSNETRSGQGVEVVIGTHPVQPGRNTGQVNSCTVDPDSPDFSDACLLYENFVNKTVKGLYPNPRGRLRKALLMNLDFFWRGVNSTSGCAQVFPYGRN
;
A
#
# COMPACT_ATOMS: atom_id res chain seq x y z
N MET A 1 -10.22 2.34 6.76
CA MET A 1 -8.90 2.95 6.45
C MET A 1 -7.79 1.95 6.82
N GLU A 2 -6.63 1.98 6.15
CA GLU A 2 -5.58 0.93 6.30
C GLU A 2 -4.68 1.12 7.52
N PRO A 3 -4.27 0.01 8.15
CA PRO A 3 -3.23 0.00 9.14
C PRO A 3 -1.84 0.09 8.50
N GLN A 4 -1.26 1.29 8.56
CA GLN A 4 0.13 1.56 8.15
C GLN A 4 1.11 1.13 9.24
N PHE A 5 2.41 1.09 8.92
CA PHE A 5 3.47 0.71 9.87
C PHE A 5 3.89 1.80 10.85
N SER A 6 3.64 3.07 10.53
CA SER A 6 4.07 4.20 11.36
C SER A 6 3.07 5.35 11.38
N ARG A 7 1.83 5.10 10.92
CA ARG A 7 0.72 6.06 10.93
C ARG A 7 -0.54 5.35 11.40
N ARG A 8 -1.37 6.08 12.13
CA ARG A 8 -2.64 5.56 12.64
C ARG A 8 -3.69 5.54 11.53
N ASP A 9 -4.71 4.68 11.70
CA ASP A 9 -5.93 4.77 10.90
C ASP A 9 -6.62 6.11 11.19
N ALA A 10 -7.20 6.79 10.19
CA ALA A 10 -7.85 8.10 10.39
C ALA A 10 -9.03 8.07 11.36
N PHE A 11 -9.63 6.90 11.56
CA PHE A 11 -10.64 6.73 12.60
C PHE A 11 -10.12 7.20 13.98
N PHE A 12 -8.81 7.03 14.24
CA PHE A 12 -8.15 7.48 15.46
C PHE A 12 -7.56 8.91 15.37
N GLY A 13 -7.91 9.69 14.34
CA GLY A 13 -7.46 11.06 14.12
C GLY A 13 -6.43 11.18 12.98
N SER A 14 -5.21 11.63 13.28
CA SER A 14 -4.18 11.89 12.25
C SER A 14 -3.69 10.58 11.62
N ASN A 15 -3.78 10.51 10.28
CA ASN A 15 -3.39 9.38 9.45
C ASN A 15 -2.10 9.60 8.64
N ASP A 16 -1.47 10.74 8.84
CA ASP A 16 -0.32 11.26 8.11
C ASP A 16 0.91 11.42 9.00
N ALA A 17 0.72 11.87 10.26
CA ALA A 17 1.80 12.07 11.20
C ALA A 17 2.45 10.75 11.62
N PHE A 18 3.78 10.77 11.76
CA PHE A 18 4.54 9.68 12.35
C PHE A 18 4.04 9.35 13.76
N ASN A 19 3.90 8.05 14.03
CA ASN A 19 3.46 7.52 15.31
C ASN A 19 4.55 6.65 15.92
N GLU A 20 5.13 7.10 17.04
CA GLU A 20 6.24 6.40 17.72
C GLU A 20 5.84 4.99 18.14
N THR A 21 4.67 4.78 18.74
CA THR A 21 4.24 3.44 19.20
C THR A 21 4.15 2.44 18.04
N LEU A 22 3.66 2.85 16.87
CA LEU A 22 3.63 1.98 15.69
C LEU A 22 5.04 1.73 15.14
N PHE A 23 5.92 2.72 15.18
CA PHE A 23 7.31 2.52 14.78
C PHE A 23 8.09 1.64 15.77
N GLU A 24 7.82 1.72 17.07
CA GLU A 24 8.34 0.78 18.06
C GLU A 24 7.85 -0.65 17.79
N GLN A 25 6.59 -0.83 17.38
CA GLN A 25 6.09 -2.13 16.90
C GLN A 25 6.84 -2.60 15.63
N PHE A 26 7.14 -1.68 14.71
CA PHE A 26 7.98 -2.00 13.53
C PHE A 26 9.39 -2.48 13.96
N VAL A 27 10.01 -1.82 14.93
CA VAL A 27 11.31 -2.24 15.51
C VAL A 27 11.19 -3.60 16.20
N GLU A 28 10.13 -3.82 17.00
CA GLU A 28 9.88 -5.10 17.68
C GLU A 28 9.80 -6.25 16.67
N TYR A 29 9.03 -6.09 15.60
CA TYR A 29 8.87 -7.12 14.57
C TYR A 29 10.16 -7.34 13.78
N SER A 30 10.93 -6.28 13.52
CA SER A 30 12.26 -6.38 12.91
C SER A 30 13.23 -7.17 13.80
N ASN A 31 13.20 -6.96 15.11
CA ASN A 31 14.01 -7.73 16.06
C ASN A 31 13.58 -9.21 16.10
N ARG A 32 12.27 -9.48 16.18
CA ARG A 32 11.73 -10.83 16.33
C ARG A 32 11.89 -11.70 15.09
N PHE A 33 11.74 -11.11 13.90
CA PHE A 33 11.61 -11.87 12.65
C PHE A 33 12.67 -11.54 11.60
N GLY A 34 13.39 -10.42 11.75
CA GLY A 34 14.41 -9.99 10.81
C GLY A 34 15.81 -9.88 11.41
N GLY A 35 16.03 -10.43 12.60
CA GLY A 35 17.34 -10.42 13.26
C GLY A 35 17.85 -9.01 13.57
N GLY A 36 16.95 -8.06 13.82
CA GLY A 36 17.26 -6.65 14.09
C GLY A 36 17.14 -5.72 12.88
N ASN A 37 16.93 -6.26 11.68
CA ASN A 37 16.66 -5.49 10.47
C ASN A 37 15.22 -5.69 10.01
N TYR A 38 14.70 -4.74 9.24
CA TYR A 38 13.46 -4.92 8.52
C TYR A 38 13.75 -5.60 7.17
N ASN A 39 13.10 -6.74 6.95
CA ASN A 39 13.22 -7.55 5.74
C ASN A 39 11.87 -8.21 5.40
N LEU A 40 11.81 -9.05 4.36
CA LEU A 40 10.56 -9.63 3.87
C LEU A 40 9.82 -10.46 4.95
N THR A 41 10.56 -11.15 5.82
CA THR A 41 9.97 -11.94 6.91
C THR A 41 9.33 -11.01 7.95
N ALA A 42 10.04 -9.97 8.39
CA ALA A 42 9.46 -8.97 9.31
C ALA A 42 8.26 -8.23 8.67
N ALA A 43 8.32 -7.97 7.36
CA ALA A 43 7.24 -7.33 6.62
C ALA A 43 5.96 -8.15 6.60
N ALA A 44 6.06 -9.46 6.34
CA ALA A 44 4.94 -10.39 6.37
C ALA A 44 4.23 -10.41 7.72
N GLU A 45 5.00 -10.60 8.79
CA GLU A 45 4.47 -10.66 10.16
C GLU A 45 3.84 -9.33 10.59
N LEU A 46 4.52 -8.22 10.32
CA LEU A 46 4.01 -6.90 10.70
C LEU A 46 2.77 -6.52 9.90
N ARG A 47 2.73 -6.77 8.58
CA ARG A 47 1.55 -6.52 7.75
C ARG A 47 0.34 -7.27 8.29
N PHE A 48 0.48 -8.54 8.60
CA PHE A 48 -0.61 -9.32 9.17
C PHE A 48 -1.04 -8.80 10.55
N LYS A 49 -0.07 -8.49 11.43
CA LYS A 49 -0.37 -7.88 12.73
C LYS A 49 -1.15 -6.58 12.59
N ARG A 50 -0.73 -5.69 11.69
CA ARG A 50 -1.42 -4.42 11.42
C ARG A 50 -2.86 -4.65 10.97
N ILE A 51 -3.11 -5.64 10.11
CA ILE A 51 -4.46 -6.04 9.70
C ILE A 51 -5.29 -6.50 10.91
N GLN A 52 -4.74 -7.38 11.74
CA GLN A 52 -5.43 -7.87 12.95
C GLN A 52 -5.78 -6.72 13.91
N ASP A 53 -4.83 -5.81 14.15
CA ASP A 53 -5.06 -4.65 15.01
C ASP A 53 -6.16 -3.74 14.46
N GLY A 54 -6.16 -3.49 13.15
CA GLY A 54 -7.22 -2.74 12.47
C GLY A 54 -8.59 -3.38 12.65
N ILE A 55 -8.70 -4.70 12.40
CA ILE A 55 -9.95 -5.44 12.60
C ILE A 55 -10.43 -5.35 14.05
N ALA A 56 -9.51 -5.48 15.02
CA ALA A 56 -9.83 -5.56 16.44
C ALA A 56 -10.17 -4.20 17.08
N THR A 57 -9.74 -3.09 16.48
CA THR A 57 -9.84 -1.77 17.14
C THR A 57 -10.56 -0.70 16.32
N ASN A 58 -10.68 -0.88 15.00
CA ASN A 58 -11.27 0.11 14.10
C ASN A 58 -12.59 -0.42 13.49
N HIS A 59 -13.74 0.09 13.93
CA HIS A 59 -15.05 -0.32 13.40
C HIS A 59 -15.29 0.06 11.92
N GLU A 60 -14.43 0.92 11.36
CA GLU A 60 -14.39 1.42 9.98
C GLU A 60 -13.16 0.84 9.23
N PHE A 61 -12.56 -0.22 9.77
CA PHE A 61 -11.49 -0.94 9.10
C PHE A 61 -11.95 -1.36 7.70
N SER A 62 -11.11 -1.11 6.71
CA SER A 62 -11.39 -1.43 5.32
C SER A 62 -10.08 -1.62 4.57
N LEU A 63 -9.94 -2.81 3.99
CA LEU A 63 -8.80 -3.26 3.21
C LEU A 63 -9.33 -3.88 1.90
N VAL A 64 -9.84 -3.03 1.03
CA VAL A 64 -10.48 -3.39 -0.25
C VAL A 64 -9.93 -2.52 -1.38
N GLY A 65 -10.12 -2.95 -2.63
CA GLY A 65 -9.79 -2.15 -3.81
C GLY A 65 -8.32 -1.75 -3.85
N LEU A 66 -8.03 -0.51 -4.28
CA LEU A 66 -6.65 0.00 -4.36
C LEU A 66 -5.91 -0.09 -3.03
N ARG A 67 -6.62 0.03 -1.90
CA ARG A 67 -5.95 -0.01 -0.60
C ARG A 67 -5.45 -1.41 -0.25
N TYR A 68 -6.15 -2.46 -0.65
CA TYR A 68 -5.66 -3.83 -0.49
C TYR A 68 -4.29 -4.00 -1.18
N PHE A 69 -4.15 -3.55 -2.42
CA PHE A 69 -2.89 -3.67 -3.17
C PHE A 69 -1.77 -2.78 -2.59
N ALA A 70 -2.10 -1.51 -2.32
CA ALA A 70 -1.14 -0.55 -1.79
C ALA A 70 -0.58 -1.02 -0.43
N ALA A 71 -1.41 -1.58 0.45
CA ALA A 71 -0.97 -2.09 1.75
C ALA A 71 0.20 -3.06 1.65
N TYR A 72 0.08 -4.08 0.79
CA TYR A 72 1.12 -5.08 0.62
C TYR A 72 2.32 -4.52 -0.15
N GLY A 73 2.10 -3.73 -1.19
CA GLY A 73 3.20 -3.08 -1.93
C GLY A 73 4.04 -2.14 -1.06
N GLU A 74 3.39 -1.33 -0.22
CA GLU A 74 4.02 -0.46 0.77
C GLU A 74 4.76 -1.26 1.85
N SER A 75 4.45 -2.55 2.01
CA SER A 75 5.14 -3.41 2.99
C SER A 75 6.55 -3.76 2.56
N VAL A 76 6.80 -3.86 1.25
CA VAL A 76 8.14 -4.14 0.71
C VAL A 76 8.89 -2.89 0.27
N ALA A 77 8.21 -1.75 0.20
CA ALA A 77 8.83 -0.48 -0.18
C ALA A 77 10.07 -0.09 0.67
N PRO A 78 10.07 -0.23 2.02
CA PRO A 78 11.27 0.07 2.80
C PRO A 78 12.47 -0.81 2.43
N ILE A 79 12.21 -2.08 2.11
CA ILE A 79 13.24 -3.06 1.72
C ILE A 79 13.83 -2.68 0.36
N ASN A 80 12.97 -2.32 -0.59
CA ASN A 80 13.34 -2.08 -1.98
C ASN A 80 13.93 -0.68 -2.23
N PHE A 81 13.59 0.30 -1.37
CA PHE A 81 13.94 1.71 -1.61
C PHE A 81 14.78 2.35 -0.51
N PHE A 82 14.76 1.86 0.73
CA PHE A 82 15.48 2.51 1.84
C PHE A 82 16.79 1.81 2.21
N VAL A 83 17.02 0.60 1.69
CA VAL A 83 18.32 -0.08 1.80
C VAL A 83 19.32 0.59 0.85
N ASP A 84 20.52 0.89 1.34
CA ASP A 84 21.57 1.50 0.53
C ASP A 84 21.90 0.62 -0.69
N GLY A 85 21.90 1.23 -1.87
CA GLY A 85 22.05 0.54 -3.15
C GLY A 85 23.38 -0.17 -3.35
N ARG A 86 24.42 0.13 -2.55
CA ARG A 86 25.70 -0.60 -2.58
C ARG A 86 25.62 -1.93 -1.84
N ARG A 87 24.68 -2.07 -0.89
CA ARG A 87 24.40 -3.32 -0.18
C ARG A 87 23.36 -4.15 -0.92
N ASN A 88 22.21 -3.55 -1.24
CA ASN A 88 21.08 -4.17 -1.95
C ASN A 88 20.72 -5.58 -1.42
N ASP A 89 20.84 -5.78 -0.11
CA ASP A 89 20.72 -7.10 0.57
C ASP A 89 19.32 -7.34 1.16
N GLY A 90 18.41 -6.38 0.99
CA GLY A 90 17.06 -6.42 1.53
C GLY A 90 17.00 -6.35 3.07
N GLN A 91 18.06 -5.87 3.72
CA GLN A 91 18.14 -5.73 5.18
C GLN A 91 18.21 -4.25 5.56
N LEU A 92 17.06 -3.65 5.88
CA LEU A 92 16.99 -2.26 6.33
C LEU A 92 17.25 -2.15 7.83
N ASP A 93 18.31 -1.47 8.23
CA ASP A 93 18.57 -1.20 9.65
C ASP A 93 17.62 -0.15 10.23
N MET A 94 17.48 -0.16 11.56
CA MET A 94 16.49 0.70 12.25
C MET A 94 16.87 2.18 12.28
N GLU A 95 18.15 2.52 12.14
CA GLU A 95 18.61 3.90 12.08
C GLU A 95 18.17 4.54 10.77
N ALA A 96 18.45 3.87 9.65
CA ALA A 96 17.98 4.26 8.32
C ALA A 96 16.45 4.29 8.27
N ALA A 97 15.78 3.24 8.77
CA ALA A 97 14.32 3.19 8.83
C ALA A 97 13.74 4.41 9.55
N ARG A 98 14.25 4.76 10.74
CA ARG A 98 13.79 5.93 11.50
C ARG A 98 14.05 7.23 10.74
N GLY A 99 15.21 7.35 10.11
CA GLY A 99 15.56 8.47 9.22
C GLY A 99 14.47 8.75 8.19
N PHE A 100 14.07 7.73 7.44
CA PHE A 100 13.02 7.85 6.43
C PHE A 100 11.62 8.07 7.03
N PHE A 101 11.22 7.24 8.00
CA PHE A 101 9.85 7.26 8.51
C PHE A 101 9.51 8.49 9.35
N GLN A 102 10.44 8.94 10.19
CA GLN A 102 10.21 10.02 11.15
C GLN A 102 10.70 11.37 10.64
N PHE A 103 11.89 11.38 10.03
CA PHE A 103 12.60 12.63 9.74
C PHE A 103 12.61 12.99 8.26
N SER A 104 12.05 12.14 7.39
CA SER A 104 12.13 12.29 5.94
C SER A 104 13.58 12.51 5.48
N ARG A 105 14.52 11.81 6.11
CA ARG A 105 15.97 12.03 5.99
C ARG A 105 16.66 10.75 5.55
N MET A 106 17.38 10.82 4.43
CA MET A 106 18.27 9.75 3.98
C MET A 106 19.50 9.64 4.91
N PRO A 107 20.07 8.43 5.10
CA PRO A 107 21.36 8.27 5.77
C PRO A 107 22.48 9.06 5.07
N ASP A 108 23.51 9.42 5.82
CA ASP A 108 24.69 10.08 5.23
C ASP A 108 25.37 9.16 4.21
N GLY A 109 25.62 9.70 3.02
CA GLY A 109 26.22 8.93 1.92
C GLY A 109 25.32 7.83 1.36
N PHE A 110 23.99 7.93 1.52
CA PHE A 110 23.01 7.00 0.96
C PHE A 110 23.07 6.96 -0.58
N PHE A 111 23.11 5.76 -1.14
CA PHE A 111 22.94 5.53 -2.58
C PHE A 111 21.56 4.94 -2.87
N PRO A 112 20.82 5.45 -3.89
CA PRO A 112 19.60 4.81 -4.35
C PRO A 112 19.90 3.42 -4.93
N SER A 113 18.88 2.57 -5.03
CA SER A 113 19.01 1.28 -5.71
C SER A 113 19.56 1.46 -7.14
N ASN A 114 20.45 0.56 -7.55
CA ASN A 114 21.05 0.55 -8.88
C ASN A 114 20.15 -0.08 -9.95
N GLU A 115 18.95 -0.53 -9.58
CA GLU A 115 17.97 -1.17 -10.44
C GLU A 115 16.60 -0.50 -10.31
N THR A 116 15.76 -0.65 -11.33
CA THR A 116 14.36 -0.22 -11.24
C THR A 116 13.59 -1.17 -10.32
N ARG A 117 13.20 -0.67 -9.14
CA ARG A 117 12.45 -1.40 -8.12
C ARG A 117 11.02 -0.86 -7.96
N SER A 118 10.13 -1.71 -7.47
CA SER A 118 8.75 -1.44 -7.08
C SER A 118 8.33 -2.38 -5.94
N GLY A 119 7.41 -3.31 -6.21
CA GLY A 119 6.87 -4.27 -5.26
C GLY A 119 7.55 -5.64 -5.28
N GLN A 120 8.82 -5.76 -5.70
CA GLN A 120 9.50 -7.07 -5.66
C GLN A 120 9.46 -7.67 -4.25
N GLY A 121 9.15 -8.97 -4.15
CA GLY A 121 9.03 -9.69 -2.87
C GLY A 121 7.64 -9.60 -2.23
N VAL A 122 6.69 -8.87 -2.82
CA VAL A 122 5.33 -8.73 -2.27
C VAL A 122 4.61 -10.07 -2.17
N GLU A 123 4.90 -11.01 -3.07
CA GLU A 123 4.37 -12.37 -3.08
C GLU A 123 4.74 -13.15 -1.80
N VAL A 124 5.89 -12.86 -1.19
CA VAL A 124 6.30 -13.47 0.09
C VAL A 124 5.41 -12.94 1.22
N VAL A 125 5.16 -11.63 1.25
CA VAL A 125 4.30 -10.99 2.25
C VAL A 125 2.86 -11.49 2.15
N ILE A 126 2.33 -11.61 0.92
CA ILE A 126 0.98 -12.15 0.65
C ILE A 126 0.91 -13.63 1.02
N GLY A 127 1.91 -14.43 0.62
CA GLY A 127 1.90 -15.88 0.77
C GLY A 127 2.09 -16.38 2.20
N THR A 128 2.72 -15.58 3.08
CA THR A 128 2.97 -15.97 4.47
C THR A 128 1.67 -15.97 5.30
N HIS A 129 0.85 -14.92 5.15
CA HIS A 129 -0.45 -14.79 5.82
C HIS A 129 -1.51 -14.33 4.81
N PRO A 130 -2.11 -15.24 4.03
CA PRO A 130 -3.10 -14.88 3.04
C PRO A 130 -4.35 -14.26 3.69
N VAL A 131 -4.72 -13.05 3.25
CA VAL A 131 -5.93 -12.35 3.72
C VAL A 131 -6.75 -11.93 2.52
N GLN A 132 -8.05 -12.20 2.54
CA GLN A 132 -8.97 -11.73 1.50
C GLN A 132 -9.35 -10.26 1.72
N PRO A 133 -9.60 -9.48 0.65
CA PRO A 133 -10.05 -8.11 0.79
C PRO A 133 -11.39 -8.03 1.53
N GLY A 134 -11.49 -7.11 2.49
CA GLY A 134 -12.65 -7.04 3.37
C GLY A 134 -12.71 -5.80 4.24
N ARG A 135 -13.78 -5.69 5.01
CA ARG A 135 -14.05 -4.54 5.89
C ARG A 135 -14.85 -4.92 7.12
N ASN A 136 -14.66 -4.20 8.21
CA ASN A 136 -15.57 -4.26 9.36
C ASN A 136 -16.94 -3.65 8.99
N THR A 137 -18.02 -4.22 9.53
CA THR A 137 -19.41 -3.82 9.26
C THR A 137 -20.00 -2.98 10.40
N GLY A 138 -19.34 -1.88 10.73
CA GLY A 138 -19.80 -0.93 11.75
C GLY A 138 -19.54 -1.36 13.20
N GLN A 139 -18.83 -2.47 13.42
CA GLN A 139 -18.35 -2.92 14.73
C GLN A 139 -16.92 -3.45 14.61
N VAL A 140 -16.15 -3.44 15.70
CA VAL A 140 -14.86 -4.15 15.72
C VAL A 140 -15.07 -5.66 15.61
N ASN A 141 -14.06 -6.38 15.13
CA ASN A 141 -14.11 -7.85 14.95
C ASN A 141 -15.27 -8.34 14.08
N SER A 142 -15.69 -7.54 13.09
CA SER A 142 -16.81 -7.86 12.19
C SER A 142 -16.36 -7.88 10.72
N CYS A 143 -15.11 -8.23 10.47
CA CYS A 143 -14.53 -8.15 9.13
C CYS A 143 -15.22 -9.17 8.21
N THR A 144 -15.85 -8.67 7.17
CA THR A 144 -16.51 -9.47 6.13
C THR A 144 -15.76 -9.29 4.81
N VAL A 145 -15.61 -10.40 4.09
CA VAL A 145 -15.00 -10.40 2.75
C VAL A 145 -15.90 -9.61 1.80
N ASP A 146 -15.28 -8.79 0.96
CA ASP A 146 -15.95 -8.05 -0.09
C ASP A 146 -15.76 -8.77 -1.44
N PRO A 147 -16.76 -9.52 -1.93
CA PRO A 147 -16.61 -10.32 -3.15
C PRO A 147 -16.48 -9.48 -4.42
N ASP A 148 -16.84 -8.20 -4.38
CA ASP A 148 -16.69 -7.28 -5.52
C ASP A 148 -15.32 -6.57 -5.52
N SER A 149 -14.50 -6.86 -4.50
CA SER A 149 -13.18 -6.29 -4.36
C SER A 149 -12.16 -7.06 -5.19
N PRO A 150 -11.29 -6.36 -5.94
CA PRO A 150 -10.18 -6.99 -6.62
C PRO A 150 -9.16 -7.52 -5.61
N ASP A 151 -8.51 -8.63 -5.94
CA ASP A 151 -7.35 -9.18 -5.25
C ASP A 151 -6.17 -9.35 -6.22
N PHE A 152 -5.03 -9.88 -5.73
CA PHE A 152 -3.83 -10.04 -6.55
C PHE A 152 -3.96 -10.98 -7.76
N SER A 153 -5.06 -11.73 -7.90
CA SER A 153 -5.36 -12.52 -9.08
C SER A 153 -6.04 -11.73 -10.21
N ASP A 154 -6.59 -10.54 -9.92
CA ASP A 154 -7.30 -9.70 -10.90
C ASP A 154 -6.89 -8.22 -10.83
N ALA A 155 -5.67 -7.95 -11.29
CA ALA A 155 -5.13 -6.59 -11.37
C ALA A 155 -5.90 -5.68 -12.34
N CYS A 156 -6.60 -6.24 -13.35
CA CYS A 156 -7.38 -5.44 -14.28
C CYS A 156 -8.69 -4.97 -13.65
N LEU A 157 -9.36 -5.82 -12.86
CA LEU A 157 -10.52 -5.41 -12.07
C LEU A 157 -10.17 -4.28 -11.09
N LEU A 158 -8.95 -4.26 -10.53
CA LEU A 158 -8.48 -3.11 -9.76
C LEU A 158 -8.49 -1.81 -10.56
N TYR A 159 -7.85 -1.84 -11.73
CA TYR A 159 -7.81 -0.69 -12.63
C TYR A 159 -9.22 -0.23 -13.01
N GLU A 160 -10.09 -1.16 -13.42
CA GLU A 160 -11.45 -0.85 -13.84
C GLU A 160 -12.28 -0.29 -12.70
N ASN A 161 -12.21 -0.87 -11.50
CA ASN A 161 -12.90 -0.37 -10.32
C ASN A 161 -12.41 1.03 -9.92
N PHE A 162 -11.09 1.27 -9.95
CA PHE A 162 -10.56 2.59 -9.66
C PHE A 162 -11.09 3.65 -10.64
N VAL A 163 -11.10 3.36 -11.94
CA VAL A 163 -11.55 4.32 -12.95
C VAL A 163 -13.08 4.48 -12.94
N ASN A 164 -13.83 3.37 -12.94
CA ASN A 164 -15.29 3.37 -13.14
C ASN A 164 -16.09 3.57 -11.84
N LYS A 165 -15.51 3.28 -10.66
CA LYS A 165 -16.17 3.49 -9.36
C LYS A 165 -15.55 4.69 -8.63
N THR A 166 -14.24 4.68 -8.39
CA THR A 166 -13.59 5.72 -7.57
C THR A 166 -13.53 7.07 -8.28
N VAL A 167 -12.87 7.16 -9.44
CA VAL A 167 -12.74 8.43 -10.18
C VAL A 167 -14.11 8.93 -10.64
N LYS A 168 -14.94 8.06 -11.22
CA LYS A 168 -16.29 8.42 -11.65
C LYS A 168 -17.21 8.83 -10.50
N GLY A 169 -17.07 8.23 -9.31
CA GLY A 169 -17.81 8.64 -8.12
C GLY A 169 -17.48 10.05 -7.67
N LEU A 170 -16.21 10.46 -7.78
CA LEU A 170 -15.76 11.83 -7.47
C LEU A 170 -16.17 12.84 -8.55
N TYR A 171 -16.14 12.43 -9.81
CA TYR A 171 -16.48 13.27 -10.95
C TYR A 171 -17.56 12.60 -11.79
N PRO A 172 -18.84 12.64 -11.39
CA PRO A 172 -19.90 11.90 -12.06
C PRO A 172 -20.30 12.50 -13.41
N ASN A 173 -20.18 13.83 -13.59
CA ASN A 173 -20.54 14.51 -14.82
C ASN A 173 -19.60 15.71 -15.13
N PRO A 174 -18.30 15.47 -15.34
CA PRO A 174 -17.34 16.54 -15.61
C PRO A 174 -17.60 17.17 -16.98
N ARG A 175 -17.40 18.48 -17.08
CA ARG A 175 -17.57 19.25 -18.33
C ARG A 175 -16.35 20.10 -18.64
N GLY A 176 -16.27 20.58 -19.89
CA GLY A 176 -15.26 21.53 -20.33
C GLY A 176 -13.83 21.10 -19.97
N ARG A 177 -13.09 22.00 -19.29
CA ARG A 177 -11.67 21.80 -18.94
C ARG A 177 -11.45 20.59 -18.03
N LEU A 178 -12.35 20.33 -17.07
CA LEU A 178 -12.21 19.21 -16.15
C LEU A 178 -12.33 17.87 -16.88
N ARG A 179 -13.31 17.73 -17.78
CA ARG A 179 -13.45 16.52 -18.60
C ARG A 179 -12.20 16.26 -19.44
N LYS A 180 -11.69 17.29 -20.11
CA LYS A 180 -10.45 17.19 -20.91
C LYS A 180 -9.25 16.76 -20.06
N ALA A 181 -9.10 17.34 -18.87
CA ALA A 181 -8.03 16.98 -17.94
C ALA A 181 -8.16 15.53 -17.44
N LEU A 182 -9.38 15.09 -17.10
CA LEU A 182 -9.63 13.71 -16.67
C LEU A 182 -9.30 12.70 -17.77
N LEU A 183 -9.74 12.93 -19.01
CA LEU A 183 -9.42 12.05 -20.14
C LEU A 183 -7.89 11.91 -20.34
N MET A 184 -7.16 13.04 -20.28
CA MET A 184 -5.70 13.04 -20.42
C MET A 184 -5.00 12.27 -19.29
N ASN A 185 -5.39 12.51 -18.03
CA ASN A 185 -4.75 11.85 -16.90
C ASN A 185 -5.13 10.36 -16.80
N LEU A 186 -6.35 9.98 -17.18
CA LEU A 186 -6.76 8.58 -17.26
C LEU A 186 -6.00 7.82 -18.36
N ASP A 187 -5.64 8.49 -19.46
CA ASP A 187 -4.74 7.91 -20.45
C ASP A 187 -3.33 7.66 -19.89
N PHE A 188 -2.74 8.64 -19.20
CA PHE A 188 -1.44 8.45 -18.54
C PHE A 188 -1.46 7.34 -17.50
N PHE A 189 -2.51 7.28 -16.68
CA PHE A 189 -2.69 6.22 -15.70
C PHE A 189 -2.79 4.85 -16.37
N TRP A 190 -3.61 4.71 -17.42
CA TRP A 190 -3.75 3.47 -18.16
C TRP A 190 -2.44 3.00 -18.80
N ARG A 191 -1.62 3.90 -19.35
CA ARG A 191 -0.32 3.52 -19.95
C ARG A 191 0.58 2.78 -18.96
N GLY A 192 0.62 3.22 -17.70
CA GLY A 192 1.37 2.53 -16.64
C GLY A 192 0.77 1.19 -16.23
N VAL A 193 -0.56 1.07 -16.25
CA VAL A 193 -1.25 -0.21 -16.00
C VAL A 193 -1.02 -1.20 -17.15
N ASN A 194 -1.18 -0.75 -18.40
CA ASN A 194 -0.99 -1.60 -19.59
C ASN A 194 0.45 -2.13 -19.66
N SER A 195 1.45 -1.27 -19.44
CA SER A 195 2.86 -1.71 -19.45
C SER A 195 3.19 -2.79 -18.41
N THR A 196 2.37 -2.92 -17.37
CA THR A 196 2.63 -3.85 -16.25
C THR A 196 1.73 -5.08 -16.30
N SER A 197 0.44 -4.90 -16.63
CA SER A 197 -0.60 -5.94 -16.51
C SER A 197 -1.38 -6.18 -17.82
N GLY A 198 -1.12 -5.42 -18.89
CA GLY A 198 -1.77 -5.62 -20.20
C GLY A 198 -3.27 -5.29 -20.25
N CYS A 199 -3.81 -4.61 -19.24
CA CYS A 199 -5.25 -4.35 -19.15
C CYS A 199 -5.75 -3.43 -20.27
N ALA A 200 -6.96 -3.70 -20.78
CA ALA A 200 -7.61 -2.85 -21.77
C ALA A 200 -8.01 -1.49 -21.16
N GLN A 201 -7.96 -0.42 -21.97
CA GLN A 201 -8.35 0.92 -21.52
C GLN A 201 -9.87 1.03 -21.34
N VAL A 202 -10.33 1.59 -20.22
CA VAL A 202 -11.73 1.94 -20.00
C VAL A 202 -11.94 3.45 -20.10
N PHE A 203 -13.14 3.86 -20.52
CA PHE A 203 -13.47 5.24 -20.86
C PHE A 203 -14.72 5.72 -20.10
N PRO A 204 -14.61 6.10 -18.81
CA PRO A 204 -15.77 6.44 -17.97
C PRO A 204 -16.57 7.64 -18.48
N TYR A 205 -15.96 8.47 -19.34
CA TYR A 205 -16.53 9.68 -19.93
C TYR A 205 -16.57 9.64 -21.47
N GLY A 206 -16.44 8.47 -22.08
CA GLY A 206 -16.30 8.33 -23.54
C GLY A 206 -14.88 8.60 -24.05
N ARG A 207 -14.67 8.45 -25.37
CA ARG A 207 -13.34 8.52 -26.01
C ARG A 207 -12.92 9.93 -26.49
N ASN A 208 -13.87 10.87 -26.58
CA ASN A 208 -13.69 12.23 -27.14
C ASN A 208 -14.19 13.34 -26.22
#